data_AF-A0A397Q855-F1
#
_entry.id   AF-A0A397Q855-F1
#
_cell.length_a   1.000
_cell.length_b   1.000
_cell.length_c   1.000
_cell.angle_alpha   90.00
_cell.angle_beta   90.00
_cell.angle_gamma   90.00
#
_symmetry.space_group_name_H-M   'P 1'
#
loop_
_entity.id
_entity.type
_entity.pdbx_description
1 polymer ?
#
loop_
_entity_poly.entity_id
_entity_poly.type
_entity_poly.pdbx_seq_one_letter_code
_entity_poly.pdbx_strand_id
1 'polypeptide(L)'
;MSDDVAIFEPVDVRADAAIAAVSTGHLPDPEHVARLLREAYDEYRHLDKGVVADYIPALATVDPALFGMCVVGVSGGVHEASDADH
;
A
#
# COMPACT_ATOMS: atom_id res chain seq x y z
N MET A 1 11.08 30.28 -0.85
CA MET A 1 10.05 29.44 -0.23
C MET A 1 9.55 28.56 -1.34
N SER A 2 10.32 27.51 -1.63
CA SER A 2 10.11 26.65 -2.79
C SER A 2 9.20 25.51 -2.41
N ASP A 3 8.24 25.27 -3.29
CA ASP A 3 7.21 24.25 -3.23
C ASP A 3 7.80 22.87 -2.95
N ASP A 4 7.39 22.30 -1.81
CA ASP A 4 7.64 20.92 -1.42
C ASP A 4 6.60 20.01 -2.10
N VAL A 5 6.56 20.05 -3.44
CA VAL A 5 5.90 19.01 -4.23
C VAL A 5 6.94 17.93 -4.42
N ALA A 6 7.11 17.09 -3.41
CA ALA A 6 7.73 15.78 -3.57
C ALA A 6 6.80 14.96 -4.47
N ILE A 7 7.10 15.12 -5.75
CA ILE A 7 6.72 14.32 -6.91
C ILE A 7 6.58 12.86 -6.47
N PHE A 8 5.35 12.33 -6.54
CA PHE A 8 5.17 10.89 -6.62
C PHE A 8 6.00 10.41 -7.81
N GLU A 9 7.17 9.82 -7.55
CA GLU A 9 7.92 9.18 -8.64
C GLU A 9 7.02 8.10 -9.22
N PRO A 10 6.80 8.09 -10.54
CA PRO A 10 5.97 7.08 -11.17
C PRO A 10 6.60 5.73 -10.88
N VAL A 11 5.86 4.87 -10.18
CA VAL A 11 6.23 3.47 -10.01
C VAL A 11 6.44 2.90 -11.41
N ASP A 12 7.66 2.47 -11.72
CA ASP A 12 8.00 1.81 -12.99
C ASP A 12 7.34 0.43 -13.02
N VAL A 13 6.04 0.40 -13.32
CA VAL A 13 5.31 -0.83 -13.57
C VAL A 13 5.70 -1.28 -14.96
N ARG A 14 6.56 -2.31 -15.04
CA ARG A 14 6.94 -2.87 -16.33
C ARG A 14 5.68 -3.30 -17.10
N ALA A 15 5.49 -2.74 -18.29
CA ALA A 15 4.28 -2.96 -19.10
C ALA A 15 4.10 -4.41 -19.56
N ASP A 16 5.15 -5.23 -19.56
CA ASP A 16 5.13 -6.66 -19.85
C ASP A 16 4.80 -7.52 -18.62
N ALA A 17 5.05 -7.02 -17.41
CA ALA A 17 4.63 -7.62 -16.14
C ALA A 17 3.19 -7.24 -15.76
N ALA A 18 2.73 -6.07 -16.18
CA ALA A 18 1.33 -5.70 -16.13
C ALA A 18 0.58 -6.47 -17.22
N ILE A 19 -0.02 -7.62 -16.86
CA ILE A 19 -1.15 -8.13 -17.65
C ILE A 19 -2.12 -6.96 -17.74
N ALA A 20 -2.32 -6.38 -18.92
CA ALA A 20 -3.16 -5.22 -19.13
C ALA A 20 -4.62 -5.58 -18.82
N ALA A 21 -4.95 -5.65 -17.53
CA ALA A 21 -6.30 -5.77 -17.04
C ALA A 21 -6.95 -4.41 -17.32
N VAL A 22 -7.74 -4.34 -18.37
CA VAL A 22 -8.65 -3.21 -18.56
C VAL A 22 -9.64 -3.28 -17.41
N SER A 23 -9.36 -2.50 -16.36
CA SER A 23 -10.23 -2.42 -15.19
C SER A 23 -11.47 -1.64 -15.58
N THR A 24 -12.60 -2.34 -15.74
CA THR A 24 -13.93 -1.73 -15.89
C THR A 24 -14.55 -1.38 -14.53
N GLY A 25 -13.71 -1.24 -13.50
CA GLY A 25 -14.10 -0.99 -12.10
C GLY A 25 -14.06 -2.23 -11.22
N HIS A 26 -14.00 -3.44 -11.80
CA HIS A 26 -13.92 -4.67 -11.02
C HIS A 26 -12.47 -5.06 -10.75
N LEU A 27 -12.21 -5.54 -9.54
CA LEU A 27 -10.94 -6.17 -9.23
C LEU A 27 -10.82 -7.51 -9.99
N PRO A 28 -9.58 -7.96 -10.26
CA PRO A 28 -9.31 -9.33 -10.67
C PRO A 28 -9.83 -10.35 -9.66
N ASP A 29 -9.63 -11.63 -9.97
CA ASP A 29 -9.98 -12.72 -9.06
C ASP A 29 -9.46 -12.47 -7.61
N PRO A 30 -10.28 -12.70 -6.57
CA PRO A 30 -9.90 -12.52 -5.17
C PRO A 30 -8.57 -13.14 -4.77
N GLU A 31 -8.25 -14.34 -5.25
CA GLU A 31 -6.98 -15.01 -4.94
C GLU A 31 -5.80 -14.28 -5.59
N HIS A 32 -6.01 -13.74 -6.78
CA HIS A 32 -5.01 -12.93 -7.48
C HIS A 32 -4.70 -11.64 -6.70
N VAL A 33 -5.74 -10.94 -6.23
CA VAL A 33 -5.58 -9.71 -5.42
C VAL A 33 -4.88 -10.02 -4.10
N ALA A 34 -5.31 -11.07 -3.40
CA ALA A 34 -4.71 -11.49 -2.13
C ALA A 34 -3.24 -11.88 -2.28
N ARG A 35 -2.89 -12.56 -3.38
CA ARG A 35 -1.50 -12.91 -3.70
C ARG A 35 -0.64 -11.66 -3.93
N LEU A 36 -1.11 -10.71 -4.73
CA LEU A 36 -0.37 -9.46 -4.98
C LEU A 36 -0.19 -8.65 -3.70
N LEU A 37 -1.21 -8.57 -2.85
CA LEU A 37 -1.09 -7.90 -1.55
C LEU A 37 -0.06 -8.56 -0.65
N ARG A 38 0.00 -9.90 -0.63
CA ARG A 38 1.01 -10.62 0.13
C ARG A 38 2.42 -10.42 -0.43
N GLU A 39 2.58 -10.50 -1.75
CA GLU A 39 3.87 -10.27 -2.42
C GLU A 39 4.40 -8.86 -2.11
N ALA A 40 3.53 -7.84 -2.21
CA ALA A 40 3.89 -6.47 -1.86
C ALA A 40 4.18 -6.32 -0.36
N TYR A 41 3.36 -6.91 0.52
CA TYR A 41 3.62 -6.89 1.95
C TYR A 41 4.99 -7.49 2.29
N ASP A 42 5.32 -8.66 1.74
CA ASP A 42 6.60 -9.35 1.98
C ASP A 42 7.79 -8.56 1.43
N GLU A 43 7.62 -7.88 0.29
CA GLU A 43 8.67 -7.04 -0.31
C GLU A 43 8.96 -5.79 0.53
N TYR A 44 7.92 -5.13 1.07
CA TYR A 44 8.05 -3.80 1.67
C TYR A 44 8.03 -3.78 3.20
N ARG A 45 7.61 -4.85 3.89
CA ARG A 45 7.54 -4.93 5.37
C ARG A 45 8.86 -4.63 6.11
N HIS A 46 9.98 -4.68 5.40
CA HIS A 46 11.32 -4.45 5.95
C HIS A 46 11.87 -3.05 5.63
N LEU A 47 11.12 -2.22 4.90
CA LEU A 47 11.51 -0.85 4.59
C LEU A 47 11.22 0.07 5.78
N ASP A 48 12.20 0.25 6.65
CA ASP A 48 12.12 1.01 7.91
C ASP A 48 12.53 2.49 7.77
N LYS A 49 12.47 3.03 6.56
CA LYS A 49 12.85 4.42 6.30
C LYS A 49 11.76 5.38 6.80
N GLY A 50 12.18 6.42 7.52
CA GLY A 50 11.30 7.47 8.02
C GLY A 50 11.35 7.59 9.54
N VAL A 51 10.62 8.53 10.10
CA VAL A 51 10.50 8.72 11.56
C VAL A 51 9.03 8.99 11.87
N VAL A 52 8.51 8.35 12.92
CA VAL A 52 7.16 8.60 13.43
C VAL A 52 7.03 10.06 13.84
N ALA A 53 5.93 10.72 13.49
CA ALA A 53 5.69 12.11 13.83
C ALA A 53 5.66 12.30 15.36
N ASP A 54 6.59 13.10 15.88
CA ASP A 54 6.79 13.33 17.32
C ASP A 54 6.23 14.68 17.82
N TYR A 55 5.84 15.57 16.91
CA TYR A 55 5.31 16.90 17.24
C TYR A 55 3.86 16.89 17.77
N ILE A 56 3.11 15.81 17.53
CA ILE A 56 1.79 15.55 18.15
C ILE A 56 1.98 14.39 19.13
N PRO A 57 1.85 14.59 20.45
CA PRO A 57 2.12 13.55 21.45
C PRO A 57 1.35 12.24 21.25
N ALA A 58 0.14 12.31 20.69
CA ALA A 58 -0.68 11.14 20.41
C ALA A 58 -0.14 10.27 19.25
N LEU A 59 0.64 10.84 18.33
CA LEU A 59 1.25 10.11 17.21
C LEU A 59 2.61 9.51 17.58
N ALA A 60 3.31 10.13 18.52
CA ALA A 60 4.64 9.70 18.97
C ALA A 60 4.68 8.31 19.63
N THR A 61 3.52 7.78 20.03
CA THR A 61 3.39 6.47 20.70
C THR A 61 3.17 5.32 19.74
N VAL A 62 3.02 5.58 18.44
CA VAL A 62 2.78 4.55 17.41
C VAL A 62 4.04 3.71 17.22
N ASP A 63 3.87 2.39 17.11
CA ASP A 63 4.97 1.48 16.80
C ASP A 63 5.42 1.66 15.34
N PRO A 64 6.69 2.05 15.08
CA PRO A 64 7.20 2.24 13.71
C PRO A 64 7.24 0.95 12.89
N ALA A 65 7.09 -0.23 13.50
CA ALA A 65 7.02 -1.50 12.81
C ALA A 65 5.62 -1.82 12.24
N LEU A 66 4.60 -1.02 12.55
CA LEU A 66 3.25 -1.22 12.03
C LEU A 66 3.20 -0.95 10.53
N PHE A 67 2.78 -1.97 9.78
CA PHE A 67 2.64 -1.88 8.34
C PHE A 67 1.49 -2.76 7.85
N GLY A 68 0.50 -2.15 7.19
CA GLY A 68 -0.69 -2.84 6.70
C GLY A 68 -1.09 -2.34 5.32
N MET A 69 -1.76 -3.19 4.56
CA MET A 69 -2.35 -2.84 3.26
C MET A 69 -3.79 -3.32 3.19
N CYS A 70 -4.69 -2.49 2.63
CA CYS A 70 -6.08 -2.83 2.39
C CYS A 70 -6.51 -2.36 1.00
N VAL A 71 -7.19 -3.23 0.26
CA VAL A 71 -7.80 -2.94 -1.05
C VAL A 71 -9.28 -3.27 -0.99
N VAL A 72 -10.10 -2.29 -1.34
CA VAL A 72 -11.56 -2.43 -1.41
C VAL A 72 -12.03 -2.28 -2.85
N GLY A 73 -12.67 -3.32 -3.38
CA GLY A 73 -13.28 -3.28 -4.71
C GLY A 73 -14.57 -2.47 -4.74
N VAL A 74 -15.00 -2.03 -5.93
CA VAL A 74 -16.23 -1.23 -6.10
C VAL A 74 -17.51 -1.96 -5.68
N SER A 75 -17.45 -3.29 -5.58
CA SER A 75 -18.53 -4.14 -5.06
C SER A 75 -18.50 -4.31 -3.54
N GLY A 76 -17.54 -3.69 -2.85
CA GLY A 76 -17.34 -3.80 -1.40
C GLY A 76 -16.54 -5.02 -0.96
N GLY A 77 -15.90 -5.76 -1.88
CA GLY A 77 -14.97 -6.84 -1.52
C GLY A 77 -13.71 -6.26 -0.90
N VAL A 78 -13.34 -6.73 0.30
CA VAL A 78 -12.19 -6.25 1.08
C VAL A 78 -11.08 -7.29 1.06
N HIS A 79 -9.85 -6.84 0.79
CA HIS A 79 -8.64 -7.66 0.80
C HIS A 79 -7.57 -6.96 1.63
N GLU A 80 -7.07 -7.64 2.64
CA GLU A 80 -6.16 -7.07 3.64
C GLU A 80 -4.90 -7.90 3.80
N ALA A 81 -3.83 -7.24 4.21
CA ALA A 81 -2.59 -7.86 4.65
C ALA A 81 -2.06 -7.14 5.90
N SER A 82 -1.63 -7.94 6.89
CA SER A 82 -1.01 -7.52 8.16
C SER A 82 -1.88 -6.57 9.00
N ASP A 83 -1.32 -5.44 9.44
CA ASP A 83 -1.86 -4.56 10.48
C ASP A 83 -2.92 -3.58 9.92
N ALA A 84 -3.68 -4.02 8.90
CA ALA A 84 -4.66 -3.18 8.21
C ALA A 84 -5.81 -2.70 9.12
N ASP A 85 -6.03 -3.39 10.24
CA ASP A 85 -7.07 -3.12 11.25
C ASP A 85 -6.53 -2.53 12.57
N HIS A 86 -5.27 -2.08 12.60
CA HIS A 86 -4.62 -1.56 13.81
C HIS A 86 -5.10 -0.15 14.23
#